data_AF-A0A7Z7QPF4-F1
#
_entry.id   AF-A0A7Z7QPF4-F1
#
_cell.length_a   1.000
_cell.length_b   1.000
_cell.length_c   1.000
_cell.angle_alpha   90.00
_cell.angle_beta   90.00
_cell.angle_gamma   90.00
#
_symmetry.space_group_name_H-M   'P 1'
#
loop_
_entity.id
_entity.type
_entity.pdbx_description
1 polymer ?
#
loop_
_entity_poly.entity_id
_entity_poly.type
_entity_poly.pdbx_seq_one_letter_code
_entity_poly.pdbx_strand_id
1 'polypeptide(L)'
;MLFYKELFILSFDTEYSQVIGIPKWIQFLFIVIVALVISASMRVIGVLLVSALITLPVAIAMRWTKGFKQFIFLSIMIGEFSVIIGLVTAFYLNISPGGIIVVILVIMLMLTLFYQSFVVRKFKGVNVNENK
;
A
#
# COMPACT_ATOMS: atom_id res chain seq x y z
N MET A 1 11.19 12.78 -5.69
CA MET A 1 12.36 12.38 -4.86
C MET A 1 12.98 13.54 -4.08
N LEU A 2 12.26 14.64 -3.80
CA LEU A 2 12.86 15.84 -3.15
C LEU A 2 12.77 15.86 -1.61
N PHE A 3 11.98 14.99 -0.97
CA PHE A 3 11.86 14.90 0.51
C PHE A 3 11.93 13.45 1.03
N TYR A 4 12.56 12.57 0.26
CA TYR A 4 12.55 11.14 0.54
C TYR A 4 13.26 10.78 1.86
N LYS A 5 14.36 11.49 2.17
CA LYS A 5 15.11 11.27 3.41
C LYS A 5 14.34 11.79 4.63
N GLU A 6 13.75 12.99 4.58
CA GLU A 6 13.00 13.50 5.73
C GLU A 6 11.73 12.68 5.99
N LEU A 7 10.95 12.34 4.95
CA LEU A 7 9.74 11.50 5.09
C LEU A 7 10.06 10.09 5.60
N PHE A 8 11.20 9.52 5.20
CA PHE A 8 11.66 8.22 5.71
C PHE A 8 11.98 8.30 7.20
N ILE A 9 12.79 9.27 7.63
CA ILE A 9 13.17 9.44 9.04
C ILE A 9 11.92 9.69 9.90
N LEU A 10 10.98 10.50 9.40
CA LEU A 10 9.72 10.80 10.08
C LEU A 10 8.79 9.58 10.24
N SER A 11 8.81 8.63 9.28
CA SER A 11 7.95 7.43 9.32
C SER A 11 8.43 6.35 10.28
N PHE A 12 9.73 6.32 10.59
CA PHE A 12 10.33 5.32 11.48
C PHE A 12 10.49 5.82 12.91
N ASP A 13 10.77 7.11 13.10
CA ASP A 13 11.08 7.60 14.43
C ASP A 13 10.78 9.10 14.61
N THR A 14 9.58 9.37 15.09
CA THR A 14 9.11 10.72 15.45
C THR A 14 9.97 11.34 16.55
N GLU A 15 10.56 10.53 17.44
CA GLU A 15 11.43 11.02 18.52
C GLU A 15 12.84 11.32 18.02
N TYR A 16 13.45 10.49 17.17
CA TYR A 16 14.75 10.79 16.54
C TYR A 16 14.69 11.99 15.59
N SER A 17 13.53 12.30 14.99
CA SER A 17 13.38 13.51 14.16
C SER A 17 13.68 14.80 14.94
N GLN A 18 13.39 14.80 16.25
CA GLN A 18 13.70 15.92 17.15
C GLN A 18 15.20 16.02 17.45
N VAL A 19 15.91 14.89 17.41
CA VAL A 19 17.37 14.81 17.64
C VAL A 19 18.16 15.22 16.39
N ILE A 20 17.59 15.03 15.19
CA ILE A 20 18.23 15.32 13.89
C ILE A 20 17.91 16.74 13.38
N GLY A 21 17.05 17.50 14.08
CA GLY A 21 16.72 18.89 13.76
C GLY A 21 15.64 19.06 12.68
N ILE A 22 14.86 18.02 12.38
CA ILE A 22 13.70 18.15 11.47
C ILE A 22 12.57 18.85 12.24
N PRO A 23 12.10 20.01 11.78
CA PRO A 23 11.23 20.80 12.62
C PRO A 23 9.77 20.34 12.54
N LYS A 24 9.08 20.37 13.69
CA LYS A 24 7.72 19.80 13.91
C LYS A 24 6.65 20.30 12.91
N TRP A 25 6.85 21.46 12.30
CA TRP A 25 5.93 22.02 11.29
C TRP A 25 5.90 21.21 9.99
N ILE A 26 6.98 20.51 9.63
CA ILE A 26 6.99 19.64 8.43
C ILE A 26 6.07 18.43 8.64
N GLN A 27 6.08 17.84 9.83
CA GLN A 27 5.17 16.75 10.18
C GLN A 27 3.72 17.21 10.20
N PHE A 28 3.45 18.36 10.82
CA PHE A 28 2.11 18.93 10.84
C PHE A 28 1.62 19.23 9.42
N LEU A 29 2.44 19.85 8.59
CA LEU A 29 2.13 20.14 7.20
C LEU A 29 1.86 18.86 6.40
N PHE A 30 2.67 17.82 6.60
CA PHE A 30 2.47 16.51 5.95
C PHE A 30 1.13 15.89 6.33
N ILE A 31 0.80 15.85 7.62
CA ILE A 31 -0.48 15.31 8.11
C ILE A 31 -1.65 16.11 7.53
N VAL A 32 -1.55 17.45 7.52
CA VAL A 32 -2.59 18.32 6.94
C VAL A 32 -2.79 18.05 5.45
N ILE A 33 -1.71 17.95 4.66
CA ILE A 33 -1.80 17.65 3.22
C ILE A 33 -2.46 16.28 3.01
N VAL A 34 -2.03 15.25 3.75
CA VAL A 34 -2.60 13.90 3.63
C VAL A 34 -4.08 13.90 4.01
N ALA A 35 -4.46 14.58 5.11
CA ALA A 35 -5.84 14.68 5.56
C ALA A 35 -6.73 15.39 4.53
N LEU A 36 -6.24 16.47 3.91
CA LEU A 36 -6.97 17.18 2.85
C LEU A 36 -7.18 16.29 1.62
N VAL A 37 -6.14 15.58 1.17
CA VAL A 37 -6.23 14.65 0.04
C VAL A 37 -7.24 13.54 0.31
N ILE A 38 -7.19 12.94 1.50
CA ILE A 38 -8.12 11.88 1.92
C ILE A 38 -9.55 12.41 1.98
N SER A 39 -9.77 13.56 2.64
CA SER A 39 -11.10 14.17 2.79
C SER A 39 -11.73 14.51 1.43
N ALA A 40 -10.96 15.08 0.51
CA ALA A 40 -11.44 15.37 -0.84
C ALA A 40 -11.81 14.09 -1.62
N SER A 41 -10.99 13.05 -1.48
CA SER A 41 -11.20 11.76 -2.15
C SER A 41 -12.44 11.03 -1.63
N MET A 42 -12.70 11.08 -0.32
CA MET A 42 -13.83 10.39 0.32
C MET A 42 -15.19 10.74 -0.28
N ARG A 43 -15.38 11.97 -0.79
CA ARG A 43 -16.65 12.39 -1.41
C ARG A 43 -16.94 11.66 -2.72
N VAL A 44 -15.90 11.27 -3.46
CA VAL A 44 -16.04 10.66 -4.80
C VAL A 44 -16.26 9.15 -4.68
N ILE A 45 -15.48 8.49 -3.83
CA ILE A 45 -15.35 7.02 -3.78
C ILE A 45 -15.85 6.40 -2.47
N GLY A 46 -16.07 7.20 -1.43
CA GLY A 46 -16.52 6.74 -0.12
C GLY A 46 -15.39 6.36 0.85
N VAL A 47 -15.69 6.42 2.15
CA VAL A 47 -14.73 6.18 3.25
C VAL A 47 -14.17 4.75 3.24
N LEU A 48 -15.01 3.76 2.90
CA LEU A 48 -14.63 2.35 2.87
C LEU A 48 -13.57 2.04 1.80
N LEU A 49 -13.67 2.68 0.63
CA LEU A 49 -12.68 2.47 -0.42
C LEU A 49 -11.33 3.09 -0.05
N VAL A 50 -11.35 4.25 0.62
CA VAL A 50 -10.12 4.92 1.06
C VAL A 50 -9.32 4.03 2.02
N SER A 51 -9.96 3.43 3.03
CA SER A 51 -9.26 2.56 3.97
C SER A 51 -8.68 1.31 3.29
N ALA A 52 -9.39 0.76 2.30
CA ALA A 52 -8.92 -0.36 1.50
C ALA A 52 -7.70 0.03 0.64
N LEU A 53 -7.72 1.18 -0.03
CA LEU A 53 -6.58 1.66 -0.83
C LEU A 53 -5.35 1.99 0.00
N ILE A 54 -5.51 2.41 1.25
CA ILE A 54 -4.37 2.64 2.14
C ILE A 54 -3.72 1.32 2.57
N THR A 55 -4.51 0.26 2.76
CA THR A 55 -4.05 -0.99 3.37
C THR A 55 -3.66 -2.08 2.35
N LEU A 56 -4.47 -2.30 1.31
CA LEU A 56 -4.34 -3.43 0.39
C LEU A 56 -3.14 -3.34 -0.56
N PRO A 57 -2.94 -2.28 -1.36
CA PRO A 57 -1.80 -2.22 -2.28
C PRO A 57 -0.46 -2.25 -1.52
N VAL A 58 -0.42 -1.65 -0.33
CA VAL A 58 0.71 -1.73 0.61
C VAL A 58 0.96 -3.18 1.07
N ALA A 59 -0.08 -3.90 1.49
CA ALA A 59 0.04 -5.30 1.90
C ALA A 59 0.49 -6.21 0.75
N ILE A 60 0.05 -5.95 -0.48
CA ILE A 60 0.46 -6.69 -1.67
C ILE A 60 1.94 -6.39 -1.98
N ALA A 61 2.32 -5.12 -2.07
CA ALA A 61 3.68 -4.72 -2.41
C ALA A 61 4.71 -5.25 -1.40
N MET A 62 4.40 -5.17 -0.11
CA MET A 62 5.27 -5.63 0.98
C MET A 62 5.62 -7.12 0.86
N ARG A 63 4.75 -7.96 0.26
CA ARG A 63 5.02 -9.39 0.06
C ARG A 63 6.03 -9.67 -1.05
N TRP A 64 6.19 -8.75 -2.00
CA TRP A 64 7.02 -8.92 -3.18
C TRP A 64 8.37 -8.19 -3.08
N THR A 65 8.48 -7.18 -2.21
CA THR A 65 9.65 -6.30 -2.17
C THR A 65 10.56 -6.57 -0.98
N LYS A 66 11.87 -6.59 -1.22
CA LYS A 66 12.91 -6.69 -0.16
C LYS A 66 13.53 -5.34 0.22
N GLY A 67 13.15 -4.24 -0.44
CA GLY A 67 13.72 -2.92 -0.24
C GLY A 67 12.69 -1.80 -0.27
N PHE A 68 12.92 -0.74 0.51
CA PHE A 68 11.95 0.35 0.75
C PHE A 68 11.63 1.19 -0.50
N LYS A 69 12.62 1.47 -1.36
CA LYS A 69 12.38 2.15 -2.65
C LYS A 69 11.45 1.35 -3.57
N GLN A 70 11.70 0.05 -3.67
CA GLN A 70 10.91 -0.84 -4.50
C GLN A 70 9.51 -1.02 -3.93
N PHE A 71 9.39 -1.10 -2.60
CA PHE A 71 8.11 -1.15 -1.89
C PHE A 71 7.21 0.06 -2.23
N ILE A 72 7.74 1.29 -2.14
CA ILE A 72 6.98 2.50 -2.46
C ILE A 72 6.54 2.47 -3.92
N PHE A 73 7.46 2.20 -4.85
CA PHE A 73 7.15 2.19 -6.27
C PHE A 73 6.07 1.15 -6.61
N LEU A 74 6.21 -0.08 -6.08
CA LEU A 74 5.27 -1.16 -6.34
C LEU A 74 3.90 -0.90 -5.70
N SER A 75 3.85 -0.32 -4.50
CA SER A 75 2.58 0.05 -3.85
C SER A 75 1.79 1.07 -4.67
N ILE A 76 2.48 2.10 -5.19
CA ILE A 76 1.85 3.13 -6.03
C ILE A 76 1.31 2.49 -7.32
N MET A 77 2.14 1.70 -8.01
CA MET A 77 1.73 1.02 -9.24
C MET A 77 0.52 0.12 -9.01
N ILE A 78 0.54 -0.75 -7.99
CA ILE A 78 -0.59 -1.65 -7.70
C ILE A 78 -1.87 -0.87 -7.38
N GLY A 79 -1.77 0.20 -6.59
CA GLY A 79 -2.90 1.05 -6.26
C GLY A 79 -3.51 1.71 -7.50
N GLU A 80 -2.67 2.33 -8.33
CA GLU A 80 -3.09 3.01 -9.55
C GLU A 80 -3.72 2.04 -10.57
N PHE A 81 -3.06 0.90 -10.82
CA PHE A 81 -3.61 -0.15 -11.69
C PHE A 81 -4.96 -0.66 -11.20
N SER A 82 -5.12 -0.89 -9.89
CA SER A 82 -6.37 -1.39 -9.32
C SER A 82 -7.50 -0.38 -9.46
N VAL A 83 -7.21 0.91 -9.30
CA VAL A 83 -8.20 1.99 -9.49
C VAL A 83 -8.61 2.08 -10.96
N ILE A 84 -7.66 2.06 -11.89
CA ILE A 84 -7.96 2.14 -13.34
C ILE A 84 -8.80 0.94 -13.78
N ILE A 85 -8.36 -0.29 -13.46
CA ILE A 85 -9.08 -1.50 -13.82
C ILE A 85 -10.46 -1.53 -13.16
N GLY A 86 -10.55 -1.11 -11.91
CA GLY A 86 -11.83 -1.07 -11.20
C GLY A 86 -12.79 -0.02 -11.73
N LEU A 87 -12.32 1.15 -12.14
CA LEU A 87 -13.15 2.16 -12.81
C LEU A 87 -13.66 1.67 -14.16
N VAL A 88 -12.79 1.11 -14.99
CA VAL A 88 -13.17 0.58 -16.31
C VAL A 88 -14.21 -0.54 -16.14
N THR A 89 -13.96 -1.47 -15.23
CA THR A 89 -14.89 -2.58 -14.96
C THR A 89 -16.22 -2.08 -14.39
N ALA A 90 -16.20 -1.12 -13.47
CA ALA A 90 -17.41 -0.51 -12.91
C ALA A 90 -18.23 0.21 -13.97
N PHE A 91 -17.57 0.88 -14.92
CA PHE A 91 -18.21 1.54 -16.05
C PHE A 91 -18.96 0.55 -16.95
N TYR A 92 -18.33 -0.57 -17.31
CA TYR A 92 -18.99 -1.60 -18.14
C TYR A 92 -20.12 -2.31 -17.40
N LEU A 93 -19.95 -2.60 -16.11
CA LEU A 93 -20.95 -3.33 -15.32
C LEU A 93 -22.06 -2.44 -14.77
N ASN A 94 -21.96 -1.11 -14.90
CA ASN A 94 -22.88 -0.13 -14.29
C ASN A 94 -23.05 -0.32 -12.76
N ILE A 95 -21.98 -0.70 -12.07
CA ILE A 95 -21.94 -0.91 -10.61
C ILE A 95 -21.17 0.24 -9.95
N SER A 96 -21.43 0.49 -8.66
CA SER A 96 -20.64 1.44 -7.85
C SER A 96 -19.12 1.18 -7.98
N PRO A 97 -18.32 2.17 -8.42
CA PRO A 97 -16.86 2.04 -8.54
C PRO A 97 -16.20 1.71 -7.20
N GLY A 98 -16.78 2.22 -6.11
CA GLY A 98 -16.31 1.97 -4.75
C GLY A 98 -16.22 0.50 -4.38
N GLY A 99 -17.24 -0.29 -4.74
CA GLY A 99 -17.26 -1.71 -4.43
C GLY A 99 -16.30 -2.52 -5.32
N ILE A 100 -16.33 -2.24 -6.62
CA ILE A 100 -15.55 -2.99 -7.63
C ILE A 100 -14.04 -2.88 -7.38
N ILE A 101 -13.53 -1.68 -7.08
CA ILE A 101 -12.10 -1.47 -6.82
C ILE A 101 -11.65 -2.27 -5.59
N VAL A 102 -12.45 -2.28 -4.51
CA VAL A 102 -12.13 -3.04 -3.29
C VAL A 102 -12.11 -4.54 -3.59
N VAL A 103 -13.09 -5.04 -4.33
CA VAL A 103 -13.15 -6.46 -4.73
C VAL A 103 -11.91 -6.85 -5.55
N ILE A 104 -11.49 -6.02 -6.50
CA ILE A 104 -10.28 -6.25 -7.30
C ILE A 104 -9.03 -6.31 -6.43
N LEU A 105 -8.87 -5.38 -5.49
CA LEU A 105 -7.74 -5.37 -4.57
C LEU A 105 -7.70 -6.61 -3.68
N VAL A 106 -8.86 -7.06 -3.17
CA VAL A 106 -8.97 -8.27 -2.36
C VAL A 106 -8.62 -9.51 -3.18
N ILE A 107 -9.08 -9.61 -4.43
CA ILE A 107 -8.73 -10.69 -5.36
C ILE A 107 -7.21 -10.68 -5.60
N MET A 108 -6.63 -9.52 -5.87
CA MET A 108 -5.19 -9.39 -6.11
C MET A 108 -4.36 -9.77 -4.88
N LEU A 109 -4.83 -9.43 -3.68
CA LEU A 109 -4.23 -9.86 -2.42
C LEU A 109 -4.36 -11.37 -2.22
N MET A 110 -5.53 -11.97 -2.46
CA MET A 110 -5.72 -13.41 -2.38
C MET A 110 -4.82 -14.17 -3.36
N LEU A 111 -4.71 -13.70 -4.60
CA LEU A 111 -3.77 -14.26 -5.58
C LEU A 111 -2.35 -14.20 -5.05
N THR A 112 -1.92 -13.05 -4.54
CA THR A 112 -0.59 -12.86 -3.96
C THR A 112 -0.33 -13.82 -2.80
N LEU A 113 -1.31 -13.99 -1.91
CA LEU A 113 -1.25 -14.94 -0.80
C LEU A 113 -1.12 -16.38 -1.28
N PHE A 114 -1.89 -16.76 -2.31
CA PHE A 114 -1.87 -18.10 -2.87
C PHE A 114 -0.52 -18.41 -3.53
N TYR A 115 0.00 -17.49 -4.36
CA TYR A 115 1.34 -17.59 -4.94
C TYR A 115 2.41 -17.73 -3.86
N GLN A 116 2.35 -16.89 -2.82
CA GLN A 116 3.31 -16.95 -1.73
C GLN A 116 3.19 -18.25 -0.92
N SER A 117 1.98 -18.73 -0.64
CA SER A 117 1.76 -20.01 0.05
C SER A 117 2.34 -21.18 -0.75
N PHE A 118 2.18 -21.17 -2.07
CA PHE A 118 2.72 -22.21 -2.95
C PHE A 118 4.27 -22.17 -3.02
N VAL A 119 4.85 -20.97 -3.11
CA VAL A 119 6.31 -20.77 -3.17
C VAL A 119 6.97 -21.05 -1.82
N VAL A 120 6.37 -20.62 -0.70
CA VAL A 120 6.90 -20.83 0.66
C VAL A 120 6.80 -22.29 1.09
N ARG A 121 5.76 -23.02 0.66
CA ARG A 121 5.69 -24.48 0.86
C ARG A 121 6.88 -25.22 0.23
N LYS A 122 7.38 -24.75 -0.92
CA LYS A 122 8.56 -25.32 -1.58
C LYS A 122 9.87 -25.07 -0.79
N PHE A 123 9.96 -23.96 -0.06
CA PHE A 123 11.15 -23.63 0.75
C PHE A 123 11.16 -24.28 2.15
N LYS A 124 9.99 -24.56 2.74
CA LYS A 124 9.92 -25.22 4.06
C LYS A 124 10.13 -26.73 4.00
N GLY A 125 9.98 -27.35 2.82
CA GLY A 125 10.21 -28.78 2.61
C GLY A 125 11.66 -29.20 2.35
N VAL A 126 12.59 -28.25 2.14
CA VAL A 126 14.01 -28.55 1.86
C VAL A 126 14.88 -28.42 3.13
N ASN A 127 14.62 -27.45 4.00
CA ASN A 127 15.42 -27.20 5.21
C ASN A 127 15.13 -28.13 6.41
N VAL A 128 14.25 -29.13 6.27
CA VAL A 128 13.97 -30.12 7.34
C VAL A 128 14.70 -31.45 7.12
N ASN A 129 15.25 -31.69 5.93
CA ASN A 129 15.87 -32.97 5.58
C ASN A 129 17.40 -32.98 5.57
N GLU A 130 18.08 -31.88 5.92
CA GLU A 130 19.55 -31.86 6.10
C GLU A 130 19.99 -31.95 7.57
N ASN A 131 19.07 -32.04 8.52
CA ASN A 131 19.35 -32.28 9.94
C ASN A 131 18.82 -33.66 10.40
N LYS A 132 18.96 -34.69 9.56
CA LYS A 132 18.80 -36.09 9.96
C LYS A 132 20.01 -36.89 9.53
#